data_AF-A0A835H6N6-F1
#
_entry.id   AF-A0A835H6N6-F1
#
_cell.length_a   1.000
_cell.length_b   1.000
_cell.length_c   1.000
_cell.angle_alpha   90.00
_cell.angle_beta   90.00
_cell.angle_gamma   90.00
#
_symmetry.space_group_name_H-M   'P 1'
#
loop_
_entity.id
_entity.type
_entity.pdbx_description
1 polymer ?
#
loop_
_entity_poly.entity_id
_entity_poly.type
_entity_poly.pdbx_seq_one_letter_code
_entity_poly.pdbx_strand_id
1 'polypeptide(L)'
;MACSSKKKEVAQDISLVDEVFSWSLEDVFNQELYKHKVQKIPDSFQSVDQYLGSYIHPLLEETHAELCSSMEVVSMTPVAEVVSLEEYMEGRGVSPVTKVAENKDMANNSKVSNDDHDTPMSFKVQTSRDLPRSKRA
;
A
#
# COMPACT_ATOMS: atom_id res chain seq x y z
N MET A 1 -49.62 15.60 -26.42
CA MET A 1 -48.59 15.78 -25.38
C MET A 1 -47.42 14.89 -25.76
N ALA A 2 -46.29 15.46 -26.17
CA ALA A 2 -45.11 14.69 -26.55
C ALA A 2 -44.27 14.43 -25.29
N CYS A 3 -44.14 13.16 -24.88
CA CYS A 3 -43.16 12.75 -23.88
C CYS A 3 -41.76 12.86 -24.49
N SER A 4 -41.00 13.85 -24.05
CA SER A 4 -39.59 13.99 -24.38
C SER A 4 -38.78 13.05 -23.49
N SER A 5 -38.40 11.89 -24.03
CA SER A 5 -37.43 11.01 -23.41
C SER A 5 -36.07 11.71 -23.39
N LYS A 6 -35.69 12.28 -22.23
CA LYS A 6 -34.35 12.81 -22.01
C LYS A 6 -33.37 11.63 -22.01
N LYS A 7 -32.41 11.68 -22.93
CA LYS A 7 -31.30 10.72 -23.06
C LYS A 7 -30.50 10.75 -21.75
N LYS A 8 -30.52 9.65 -21.00
CA LYS A 8 -29.72 9.46 -19.80
C LYS A 8 -28.26 9.39 -20.27
N GLU A 9 -27.52 10.47 -20.05
CA GLU A 9 -26.07 10.48 -20.21
C GLU A 9 -25.52 9.35 -19.32
N VAL A 10 -24.71 8.46 -19.90
CA VAL A 10 -24.11 7.35 -19.18
C VAL A 10 -23.15 7.96 -18.18
N ALA A 11 -23.62 8.16 -16.94
CA ALA A 11 -22.74 8.39 -15.81
C ALA A 11 -21.79 7.19 -15.80
N GLN A 12 -20.52 7.44 -16.14
CA GLN A 12 -19.48 6.43 -15.98
C GLN A 12 -19.49 6.07 -14.50
N ASP A 13 -19.87 4.82 -14.22
CA ASP A 13 -19.90 4.25 -12.88
C ASP A 13 -18.44 4.07 -12.43
N ILE A 14 -17.80 5.17 -12.06
CA ILE A 14 -16.46 5.15 -11.49
C ILE A 14 -16.63 4.61 -10.08
N SER A 15 -16.23 3.36 -9.88
CA SER A 15 -16.23 2.81 -8.54
C SER A 15 -15.21 3.56 -7.69
N LEU A 16 -15.50 3.72 -6.40
CA LEU A 16 -14.56 4.31 -5.44
C LEU A 16 -13.19 3.60 -5.50
N VAL A 17 -13.21 2.28 -5.72
CA VAL A 17 -12.01 1.46 -5.84
C VAL A 17 -11.20 1.87 -7.06
N ASP A 18 -11.83 2.00 -8.23
CA ASP A 18 -11.12 2.37 -9.45
C ASP A 18 -10.48 3.76 -9.34
N GLU A 19 -11.16 4.73 -8.72
CA GLU A 19 -10.61 6.07 -8.47
C GLU A 19 -9.41 6.01 -7.50
N VAL A 20 -9.56 5.36 -6.34
CA VAL A 20 -8.49 5.26 -5.32
C VAL A 20 -7.24 4.56 -5.87
N PHE A 21 -7.43 3.49 -6.66
CA PHE A 21 -6.30 2.76 -7.28
C PHE A 21 -5.73 3.46 -8.53
N SER A 22 -6.39 4.50 -9.05
CA SER A 22 -5.88 5.30 -10.17
C SER A 22 -4.89 6.38 -9.73
N TRP A 23 -4.86 6.74 -8.45
CA TRP A 23 -3.95 7.76 -7.92
C TRP A 23 -2.50 7.33 -8.01
N SER A 24 -1.65 8.22 -8.53
CA SER A 24 -0.20 8.09 -8.38
C SER A 24 0.21 8.41 -6.95
N LEU A 25 1.44 8.05 -6.55
CA LEU A 25 1.98 8.47 -5.25
C LEU A 25 2.05 10.00 -5.13
N GLU A 26 2.33 10.70 -6.22
CA GLU A 26 2.31 12.17 -6.26
C GLU A 26 0.91 12.72 -5.97
N ASP A 27 -0.13 12.08 -6.52
CA ASP A 27 -1.52 12.42 -6.23
C ASP A 27 -1.88 12.12 -4.77
N VAL A 28 -1.44 10.98 -4.23
CA VAL A 28 -1.68 10.61 -2.81
C VAL A 28 -1.09 11.66 -1.86
N PHE A 29 0.11 12.17 -2.14
CA PHE A 29 0.73 13.22 -1.31
C PHE A 29 0.26 14.65 -1.64
N ASN A 30 -0.58 14.84 -2.66
CA ASN A 30 -1.10 16.14 -3.03
C ASN A 30 -2.31 16.53 -2.17
N GLN A 31 -2.06 17.29 -1.10
CA GLN A 31 -3.11 17.80 -0.20
C GLN A 31 -4.17 18.68 -0.89
N GLU A 32 -3.92 19.18 -2.11
CA GLU A 32 -4.85 20.03 -2.84
C GLU A 32 -5.66 19.29 -3.92
N LEU A 33 -5.52 17.96 -4.04
CA LEU A 33 -6.12 17.14 -5.11
C LEU A 33 -7.64 17.35 -5.26
N TYR A 34 -8.36 17.53 -4.15
CA TYR A 34 -9.81 17.75 -4.13
C TYR A 34 -10.26 19.14 -3.63
N LYS A 35 -9.32 20.06 -3.34
CA LYS A 35 -9.59 21.37 -2.71
C LYS A 35 -10.67 22.22 -3.40
N HIS A 36 -10.76 22.12 -4.73
CA HIS A 36 -11.73 22.87 -5.54
C HIS A 36 -12.88 22.02 -6.09
N LYS A 37 -12.90 20.72 -5.77
CA LYS A 37 -13.94 19.77 -6.18
C LYS A 37 -14.99 19.56 -5.08
N VAL A 38 -14.59 19.70 -3.81
CA VAL A 38 -15.52 19.66 -2.68
C VAL A 38 -16.39 20.92 -2.67
N GLN A 39 -17.70 20.74 -2.83
CA GLN A 39 -18.68 21.81 -2.76
C GLN A 39 -19.42 21.77 -1.42
N LYS A 40 -19.99 22.90 -1.01
CA LYS A 40 -20.84 22.95 0.19
C LYS A 40 -22.05 22.03 0.00
N ILE A 41 -22.26 21.13 0.95
CA ILE A 41 -23.42 20.24 0.97
C ILE A 41 -24.69 21.08 1.21
N PRO A 42 -25.73 20.96 0.37
CA PRO A 42 -27.02 21.63 0.59
C PRO A 42 -27.74 21.10 1.83
N ASP A 43 -28.58 21.93 2.46
CA ASP A 43 -29.36 21.54 3.63
C ASP A 43 -30.52 20.56 3.30
N SER A 44 -30.89 20.46 2.02
CA SER A 44 -31.96 19.57 1.54
C SER A 44 -31.73 19.14 0.09
N PHE A 45 -32.30 18.00 -0.28
CA PHE A 45 -32.16 17.40 -1.60
C PHE A 45 -33.52 17.13 -2.23
N GLN A 46 -33.63 17.32 -3.54
CA GLN A 46 -34.87 17.08 -4.29
C GLN A 46 -34.97 15.63 -4.78
N SER A 47 -33.88 14.88 -4.75
CA SER A 47 -33.83 13.46 -5.13
C SER A 47 -32.69 12.70 -4.45
N VAL A 48 -32.78 11.37 -4.46
CA VAL A 48 -31.70 10.47 -3.99
C VAL A 48 -30.44 10.64 -4.84
N ASP A 49 -30.57 10.82 -6.15
CA ASP A 49 -29.41 11.02 -7.04
C ASP A 49 -28.65 12.31 -6.70
N GLN A 50 -29.36 13.38 -6.35
CA GLN A 50 -28.72 14.62 -5.88
C GLN A 50 -28.00 14.42 -4.54
N TYR A 51 -28.62 13.67 -3.61
CA TYR A 51 -27.99 13.32 -2.35
C TYR A 51 -26.71 12.53 -2.59
N LEU A 52 -26.78 11.38 -3.27
CA LEU A 52 -25.61 10.53 -3.53
C LEU A 52 -24.52 11.27 -4.29
N GLY A 53 -24.88 12.05 -5.32
CA GLY A 53 -23.93 12.85 -6.09
C GLY A 53 -23.20 13.90 -5.26
N SER A 54 -23.85 14.48 -4.25
CA SER A 54 -23.23 15.51 -3.40
C SER A 54 -22.13 14.98 -2.48
N TYR A 55 -22.13 13.68 -2.18
CA TYR A 55 -21.15 13.04 -1.30
C TYR A 55 -19.96 12.41 -2.03
N ILE A 56 -19.94 12.39 -3.37
CA ILE A 56 -18.85 11.79 -4.14
C ILE A 56 -17.49 12.43 -3.79
N HIS A 57 -17.38 13.75 -3.94
CA HIS A 57 -16.12 14.45 -3.66
C HIS A 57 -15.77 14.51 -2.16
N PRO A 58 -16.72 14.75 -1.23
CA PRO A 58 -16.45 14.61 0.20
C PRO A 58 -15.87 13.24 0.59
N LEU A 59 -16.44 12.15 0.07
CA LEU A 59 -15.98 10.79 0.37
C LEU A 59 -14.58 10.52 -0.19
N LEU A 60 -14.30 10.99 -1.41
CA LEU A 60 -12.98 10.88 -2.03
C LEU A 60 -11.93 11.67 -1.27
N GLU A 61 -12.27 12.89 -0.83
CA GLU A 61 -11.35 13.73 -0.06
C GLU A 61 -11.05 13.13 1.32
N GLU A 62 -12.05 12.59 2.02
CA GLU A 62 -11.85 11.86 3.29
C GLU A 62 -10.95 10.64 3.09
N THR A 63 -11.25 9.81 2.08
CA THR A 63 -10.47 8.59 1.78
C THR A 63 -9.03 8.95 1.40
N HIS A 64 -8.85 10.02 0.62
CA HIS A 64 -7.55 10.53 0.22
C HIS A 64 -6.73 11.02 1.41
N ALA A 65 -7.34 11.79 2.33
CA ALA A 65 -6.68 12.28 3.52
C ALA A 65 -6.21 11.15 4.45
N GLU A 66 -7.05 10.14 4.66
CA GLU A 66 -6.70 8.95 5.46
C GLU A 66 -5.56 8.16 4.80
N LEU A 67 -5.64 7.96 3.48
CA LEU A 67 -4.59 7.27 2.73
C LEU A 67 -3.25 8.03 2.81
N CYS A 68 -3.26 9.35 2.58
CA CYS A 68 -2.07 10.21 2.70
C CYS A 68 -1.43 10.09 4.09
N SER A 69 -2.23 10.23 5.15
CA SER A 69 -1.79 10.09 6.55
C SER A 69 -1.16 8.72 6.83
N SER A 70 -1.80 7.64 6.37
CA SER A 70 -1.25 6.29 6.53
C SER A 70 0.07 6.09 5.79
N MET A 71 0.21 6.68 4.59
CA MET A 71 1.41 6.55 3.77
C MET A 71 2.58 7.36 4.33
N GLU A 72 2.33 8.49 4.99
CA GLU A 72 3.35 9.22 5.75
C GLU A 72 3.99 8.32 6.82
N VAL A 73 3.19 7.51 7.53
CA VAL A 73 3.73 6.54 8.50
C VAL A 73 4.55 5.46 7.80
N VAL A 74 4.04 4.89 6.71
CA VAL A 74 4.73 3.84 5.92
C VAL A 74 6.08 4.34 5.39
N SER A 75 6.15 5.60 4.95
CA SER A 75 7.38 6.20 4.43
C SER A 75 8.53 6.23 5.46
N MET A 76 8.19 6.22 6.75
CA MET A 76 9.14 6.20 7.86
C MET A 76 9.50 4.79 8.33
N THR A 77 8.83 3.76 7.80
CA THR A 77 9.08 2.37 8.21
C THR A 77 10.38 1.84 7.60
N PRO A 78 11.10 0.95 8.30
CA PRO A 78 12.27 0.29 7.73
C PRO A 78 11.87 -0.53 6.51
N VAL A 79 12.35 -0.12 5.34
CA VAL A 79 12.18 -0.87 4.09
C VAL A 79 13.34 -1.87 3.95
N ALA A 80 12.99 -3.07 3.48
CA ALA A 80 13.92 -4.14 3.17
C ALA A 80 13.65 -4.59 1.73
N GLU A 81 14.65 -4.47 0.87
CA GLU A 81 14.55 -4.92 -0.51
C GLU A 81 15.15 -6.33 -0.63
N VAL A 82 14.42 -7.23 -1.26
CA VAL A 82 14.94 -8.56 -1.62
C VAL A 82 15.59 -8.44 -3.00
N VAL A 83 16.91 -8.42 -3.03
CA VAL A 83 17.70 -8.15 -4.24
C VAL A 83 17.92 -9.41 -5.08
N SER A 84 17.91 -10.58 -4.44
CA SER A 84 18.03 -11.87 -5.13
C SER A 84 17.32 -12.97 -4.36
N LEU A 85 16.77 -13.91 -5.14
CA LEU A 85 16.23 -15.16 -4.64
C LEU A 85 16.89 -16.29 -5.42
N GLU A 86 17.83 -16.98 -4.79
CA GLU A 86 18.45 -18.16 -5.36
C GLU A 86 17.61 -19.40 -5.03
N GLU A 87 16.85 -19.90 -6.02
CA GLU A 87 16.14 -21.18 -5.89
C GLU A 87 17.12 -22.34 -6.06
N TYR A 88 17.33 -23.11 -4.99
CA TYR A 88 18.03 -24.39 -5.09
C TYR A 88 17.01 -25.49 -5.36
N MET A 89 16.96 -25.94 -6.61
CA MET A 89 16.15 -27.08 -7.01
C MET A 89 16.76 -28.37 -6.44
N GLU A 90 16.28 -28.84 -5.29
CA GLU A 90 16.44 -30.26 -4.99
C GLU A 90 15.20 -30.84 -4.29
N GLY A 91 14.39 -31.51 -5.09
CA GLY A 91 13.56 -32.66 -4.71
C GLY A 91 12.74 -32.57 -3.43
N ARG A 92 11.48 -32.11 -3.59
CA ARG A 92 10.33 -32.26 -2.67
C ARG A 92 10.25 -31.24 -1.51
N GLY A 93 9.51 -30.18 -1.80
CA GLY A 93 8.51 -29.54 -0.94
C GLY A 93 8.89 -29.27 0.51
N VAL A 94 9.38 -28.05 0.79
CA VAL A 94 9.42 -27.54 2.17
C VAL A 94 9.06 -26.05 2.18
N SER A 95 8.05 -25.72 2.98
CA SER A 95 7.56 -24.36 3.21
C SER A 95 8.63 -23.49 3.90
N PRO A 96 8.81 -22.21 3.52
CA PRO A 96 9.78 -21.34 4.17
C PRO A 96 9.36 -21.05 5.62
N VAL A 97 10.21 -21.43 6.58
CA VAL A 97 10.06 -21.05 8.01
C VAL A 97 10.77 -19.72 8.22
N THR A 98 10.02 -18.69 8.62
CA THR A 98 10.56 -17.41 9.03
C THR A 98 11.22 -17.54 10.42
N LYS A 99 12.53 -17.31 10.50
CA LYS A 99 13.22 -17.13 11.79
C LYS A 99 13.17 -15.65 12.17
N VAL A 100 12.29 -15.31 13.11
CA VAL A 100 12.29 -14.01 13.79
C VAL A 100 13.35 -14.08 14.88
N ALA A 101 14.40 -13.25 14.79
CA ALA A 101 15.46 -13.21 15.79
C ALA A 101 14.96 -12.53 17.09
N GLU A 102 14.80 -13.32 18.15
CA GLU A 102 14.66 -12.83 19.52
C GLU A 102 16.07 -12.63 20.10
N ASN A 103 16.42 -11.39 20.45
CA ASN A 103 17.75 -11.08 20.99
C ASN A 103 17.88 -11.60 22.43
N LYS A 104 18.83 -12.51 22.68
CA LYS A 104 19.34 -12.79 24.02
C LYS A 104 20.86 -12.91 23.99
N ASP A 105 21.49 -12.00 24.71
CA ASP A 105 22.92 -12.00 24.99
C ASP A 105 23.33 -13.22 25.83
N MET A 106 24.63 -13.55 25.70
CA MET A 106 25.49 -14.35 26.58
C MET A 106 25.66 -15.84 26.27
N ALA A 107 26.74 -16.08 25.50
CA ALA A 107 27.86 -16.98 25.79
C ALA A 107 27.60 -18.46 26.11
N ASN A 108 27.98 -19.32 25.16
CA ASN A 108 28.70 -20.57 25.41
C ASN A 108 29.20 -21.23 24.12
N ASN A 109 30.51 -21.48 24.10
CA ASN A 109 31.23 -22.27 23.11
C ASN A 109 30.87 -23.75 23.28
N SER A 110 30.23 -24.35 22.27
CA SER A 110 30.28 -25.79 22.06
C SER A 110 30.51 -26.08 20.58
N LYS A 111 31.75 -26.46 20.27
CA LYS A 111 32.15 -27.05 19.00
C LYS A 111 31.38 -28.36 18.81
N VAL A 112 30.38 -28.37 17.92
CA VAL A 112 29.78 -29.59 17.38
C VAL A 112 30.18 -29.68 15.92
N SER A 113 31.07 -30.63 15.63
CA SER A 113 31.37 -31.08 14.29
C SER A 113 30.21 -31.96 13.83
N ASN A 114 29.56 -31.63 12.72
CA ASN A 114 28.75 -32.56 11.93
C ASN A 114 28.92 -32.19 10.46
N ASP A 115 29.56 -33.08 9.71
CA ASP A 115 29.56 -33.12 8.26
C ASP A 115 28.18 -33.61 7.81
N ASP A 116 27.36 -32.72 7.24
CA ASP A 116 26.28 -32.98 6.27
C ASP A 116 25.65 -31.61 5.94
N HIS A 117 25.84 -31.15 4.70
CA HIS A 117 25.67 -29.75 4.31
C HIS A 117 24.21 -29.41 3.96
N ASP A 118 23.32 -29.43 4.94
CA ASP A 118 21.97 -28.85 4.82
C ASP A 118 22.08 -27.32 4.93
N THR A 119 22.38 -26.67 3.80
CA THR A 119 22.31 -25.20 3.72
C THR A 119 20.86 -24.79 3.44
N PRO A 120 20.19 -24.09 4.36
CA PRO A 120 18.86 -23.56 4.07
C PRO A 120 18.93 -22.50 2.97
N MET A 121 17.86 -22.41 2.16
CA MET A 121 17.61 -21.31 1.20
C MET A 121 18.04 -19.97 1.80
N SER A 122 19.05 -19.35 1.21
CA SER A 122 19.58 -18.07 1.68
C SER A 122 18.89 -16.92 0.96
N PHE A 123 18.21 -16.05 1.70
CA PHE A 123 17.77 -14.76 1.18
C PHE A 123 18.79 -13.70 1.56
N LYS A 124 19.24 -12.90 0.59
CA LYS A 124 19.98 -11.66 0.88
C LYS A 124 19.00 -10.49 0.95
N VAL A 125 18.93 -9.88 2.12
CA VAL A 125 18.11 -8.70 2.39
C VAL A 125 19.05 -7.53 2.63
N GLN A 126 18.83 -6.41 1.94
CA GLN A 126 19.55 -5.16 2.21
C GLN A 126 18.59 -4.18 2.88
N THR A 127 18.98 -3.63 4.04
CA THR A 127 18.17 -2.64 4.76
C THR A 127 18.75 -1.24 4.62
N SER A 128 17.91 -0.20 4.74
CA SER A 128 18.36 1.21 4.67
C SER A 128 19.42 1.57 5.73
N ARG A 129 19.51 0.80 6.83
CA ARG A 129 20.55 0.99 7.86
C ARG A 129 21.93 0.55 7.40
N ASP A 130 22.01 -0.37 6.45
CA ASP A 130 23.25 -0.96 5.94
C ASP A 130 23.90 -0.12 4.82
N LEU A 131 23.23 0.93 4.32
CA LEU A 131 23.82 1.84 3.34
C LEU A 131 24.85 2.79 3.99
N PRO A 132 26.01 3.01 3.33
CA PRO A 132 26.99 3.99 3.79
C PRO A 132 26.37 5.38 3.86
N ARG A 133 26.78 6.15 4.88
CA ARG A 133 26.22 7.46 5.25
C ARG A 133 26.12 8.49 4.12
N SER A 134 26.88 8.29 3.02
CA SER A 134 26.86 9.16 1.83
C SER A 134 25.70 8.88 0.85
N LYS A 135 24.88 7.85 1.09
CA LYS A 135 23.76 7.44 0.23
C LYS A 135 22.39 7.53 0.90
N ARG A 136 22.31 8.10 2.12
CA ARG A 136 21.03 8.43 2.75
C ARG A 136 20.56 9.76 2.16
N ALA A 137 19.42 9.75 1.47
CA ALA A 137 18.73 10.95 1.02
C ALA A 137 18.14 11.71 2.21
#